data_AF-A0A3D4QUV1-F1
#
_entry.id   AF-A0A3D4QUV1-F1
#
_cell.length_a   1.000
_cell.length_b   1.000
_cell.length_c   1.000
_cell.angle_alpha   90.00
_cell.angle_beta   90.00
_cell.angle_gamma   90.00
#
_symmetry.space_group_name_H-M   'P 1'
#
loop_
_entity.id
_entity.type
_entity.pdbx_description
1 polymer ?
#
loop_
_entity_poly.entity_id
_entity_poly.type
_entity_poly.pdbx_seq_one_letter_code
_entity_poly.pdbx_strand_id
1 'polypeptide(L)'
;MICPTCSTKNFDYHLYCYLCGTSLTMGSAENSVHSKEDRLSASGDEAFTTEEKTPGNRMDVADENIIYDKQSSLDDKTKKTENKIESVSASWTDTTEDDWWNLDYSDDGLLQDNYREEEFNYQEQLPLRRYRKAAREKDEDGLQLLIKTFISIVLIALIAVLVYIGYDQLKQKQSYQPETKLIDVDYKVEETEQNGMPARKIIIQSSNGEQVKLLDKTAAVSKDLAEFVLLDRELALTGNYEEKDGKLQVVLILTMLADGYPDLNEEIHFEVPVHKAPLHIISPSSGEAVIDGNNTQLILKVLPGSDVLINDNHYSHLLDDQGNLSVQLEVPDQAETLIQIQVSARGYHDNLGTVLLKRRQMEFPLVIDQNIPIQAQDTEWVEITGNTHPEAVLSTNLTLQGEPVIDAVTGDFKLFVRAASKGYTPLVLTAKLEGKEDSLLETVIERPSGERDYTGAAWASDYQELKRYPNLHHGVSFKYSGRIKDIQSTGTKTTLLVDMATQGQAEQIIHVEYWKTGSFVLDERIDIFGNYWGSKDDNPYVLAYYIYR
;
A
#
# COMPACT_ATOMS: atom_id res chain seq x y z
N MET A 1 22.43 -11.30 43.61
CA MET A 1 23.24 -10.16 44.09
C MET A 1 22.40 -9.19 44.92
N ILE A 2 22.99 -8.34 45.77
CA ILE A 2 22.27 -7.28 46.50
C ILE A 2 22.22 -6.01 45.63
N CYS A 3 21.06 -5.37 45.53
CA CYS A 3 20.92 -4.11 44.79
C CYS A 3 21.56 -2.92 45.52
N PRO A 4 22.38 -2.09 44.86
CA PRO A 4 23.01 -0.92 45.49
C PRO A 4 22.01 0.19 45.83
N THR A 5 20.89 0.30 45.11
CA THR A 5 19.89 1.39 45.30
C THR A 5 18.84 1.07 46.37
N CYS A 6 18.40 -0.18 46.49
CA CYS A 6 17.30 -0.56 47.39
C CYS A 6 17.61 -1.71 48.35
N SER A 7 18.87 -2.15 48.45
CA SER A 7 19.35 -3.24 49.32
C SER A 7 18.63 -4.60 49.15
N THR A 8 17.83 -4.76 48.10
CA THR A 8 17.06 -5.99 47.85
C THR A 8 17.98 -7.12 47.39
N LYS A 9 17.78 -8.32 47.94
CA LYS A 9 18.52 -9.53 47.55
C LYS A 9 17.86 -10.17 46.33
N ASN A 10 18.48 -9.97 45.17
CA ASN A 10 18.14 -10.64 43.91
C ASN A 10 18.90 -11.97 43.81
N PHE A 11 18.48 -12.85 42.90
CA PHE A 11 19.31 -13.97 42.45
C PHE A 11 20.60 -13.49 41.76
N ASP A 12 21.51 -14.42 41.48
CA ASP A 12 22.83 -14.20 40.87
C ASP A 12 22.78 -14.04 39.34
N TYR A 13 21.80 -14.63 38.67
CA TYR A 13 21.61 -14.52 37.22
C TYR A 13 20.93 -13.23 36.73
N HIS A 14 20.38 -12.38 37.62
CA HIS A 14 19.74 -11.13 37.19
C HIS A 14 20.76 -10.02 36.90
N LEU A 15 20.60 -9.36 35.76
CA LEU A 15 21.35 -8.14 35.40
C LEU A 15 20.79 -6.87 36.08
N TYR A 16 19.50 -6.86 36.43
CA TYR A 16 18.79 -5.72 37.03
C TYR A 16 18.00 -6.13 38.28
N CYS A 17 17.75 -5.20 39.19
CA CYS A 17 17.03 -5.49 40.43
C CYS A 17 15.52 -5.65 40.20
N TYR A 18 14.95 -6.77 40.68
CA TYR A 18 13.52 -7.07 40.48
C TYR A 18 12.56 -6.04 41.12
N LEU A 19 13.00 -5.33 42.17
CA LEU A 19 12.16 -4.37 42.89
C LEU A 19 12.24 -2.93 42.35
N CYS A 20 13.34 -2.54 41.69
CA CYS A 20 13.59 -1.13 41.34
C CYS A 20 14.27 -0.89 39.98
N GLY A 21 14.58 -1.94 39.21
CA GLY A 21 15.16 -1.82 37.87
C GLY A 21 16.64 -1.39 37.81
N THR A 22 17.29 -1.03 38.92
CA THR A 22 18.72 -0.67 38.93
C THR A 22 19.59 -1.83 38.45
N SER A 23 20.58 -1.55 37.59
CA SER A 23 21.59 -2.54 37.20
C SER A 23 22.37 -3.08 38.40
N LEU A 24 22.70 -4.37 38.35
CA LEU A 24 23.46 -5.11 39.36
C LEU A 24 24.93 -5.32 38.96
N THR A 25 25.33 -4.91 37.75
CA THR A 25 26.73 -5.00 37.29
C THR A 25 27.55 -3.83 37.82
N MET A 26 28.42 -4.07 38.80
CA MET A 26 29.35 -3.05 39.30
C MET A 26 30.44 -2.71 38.28
N GLY A 27 30.44 -1.46 37.80
CA GLY A 27 31.65 -0.78 37.34
C GLY A 27 32.47 -0.31 38.55
N SER A 28 33.79 -0.19 38.39
CA SER A 28 34.72 0.17 39.46
C SER A 28 34.56 1.63 39.91
N ALA A 29 34.32 1.83 41.21
CA ALA A 29 34.39 3.12 41.88
C ALA A 29 35.51 3.08 42.94
N GLU A 30 36.62 3.76 42.67
CA GLU A 30 37.69 3.92 43.66
C GLU A 30 37.36 4.98 44.71
N ASN A 31 37.83 4.75 45.94
CA ASN A 31 38.21 5.74 46.94
C ASN A 31 37.24 6.90 47.24
N SER A 32 36.53 6.78 48.36
CA SER A 32 36.51 7.89 49.33
C SER A 32 36.83 7.36 50.73
N VAL A 33 37.73 8.07 51.43
CA VAL A 33 38.26 7.66 52.75
C VAL A 33 37.65 8.52 53.84
N HIS A 34 36.91 7.91 54.76
CA HIS A 34 36.86 8.40 56.15
C HIS A 34 36.61 7.28 57.17
N SER A 35 37.09 7.50 58.38
CA SER A 35 37.29 6.48 59.41
C SER A 35 36.26 6.55 60.54
N LYS A 36 36.06 5.42 61.23
CA LYS A 36 36.38 5.27 62.67
C LYS A 36 36.26 3.85 63.21
N GLU A 37 36.89 3.62 64.36
CA GLU A 37 36.75 2.46 65.24
C GLU A 37 35.30 2.34 65.82
N ASP A 38 34.86 1.30 66.54
CA ASP A 38 35.57 0.49 67.55
C ASP A 38 34.80 -0.81 67.94
N ARG A 39 35.48 -1.69 68.70
CA ARG A 39 35.01 -2.80 69.56
C ARG A 39 34.57 -4.17 68.99
N LEU A 40 35.50 -5.13 69.18
CA LEU A 40 35.38 -6.39 69.93
C LEU A 40 33.98 -7.03 70.15
N SER A 41 33.87 -8.34 69.88
CA SER A 41 33.95 -9.39 70.93
C SER A 41 34.04 -10.83 70.38
N ALA A 42 34.56 -11.74 71.23
CA ALA A 42 34.79 -13.17 71.03
C ALA A 42 33.57 -13.98 70.49
N SER A 43 33.67 -15.24 70.03
CA SER A 43 34.54 -16.36 70.47
C SER A 43 34.45 -17.59 69.55
N GLY A 44 35.39 -18.53 69.65
CA GLY A 44 35.13 -19.95 69.32
C GLY A 44 36.16 -20.61 68.39
N ASP A 45 37.19 -21.21 68.98
CA ASP A 45 38.05 -22.17 68.29
C ASP A 45 37.34 -23.54 68.18
N GLU A 46 37.50 -24.23 67.06
CA GLU A 46 37.93 -25.63 67.06
C GLU A 46 38.50 -26.03 65.69
N ALA A 47 39.49 -26.91 65.68
CA ALA A 47 40.22 -27.32 64.48
C ALA A 47 40.38 -28.84 64.42
N PHE A 48 40.30 -29.41 63.22
CA PHE A 48 40.72 -30.79 62.98
C PHE A 48 41.43 -30.95 61.62
N THR A 49 42.19 -32.04 61.48
CA THR A 49 43.38 -32.08 60.61
C THR A 49 43.23 -32.84 59.30
N THR A 50 43.99 -32.34 58.32
CA THR A 50 44.66 -32.98 57.17
C THR A 50 44.65 -34.52 57.08
N GLU A 51 44.48 -35.03 55.85
CA GLU A 51 45.46 -35.99 55.29
C GLU A 51 45.51 -35.92 53.74
N GLU A 52 46.70 -36.07 53.16
CA GLU A 52 46.94 -36.19 51.70
C GLU A 52 47.10 -37.67 51.29
N LYS A 53 46.86 -38.00 50.01
CA LYS A 53 47.59 -39.09 49.28
C LYS A 53 47.34 -39.10 47.76
N THR A 54 48.42 -38.93 47.00
CA THR A 54 48.70 -39.50 45.66
C THR A 54 49.93 -40.43 45.81
N PRO A 55 50.25 -41.42 44.93
CA PRO A 55 50.83 -41.13 43.59
C PRO A 55 50.75 -42.23 42.47
N GLY A 56 51.06 -41.84 41.22
CA GLY A 56 51.40 -42.74 40.07
C GLY A 56 50.23 -43.49 39.41
N ASN A 57 50.31 -44.09 38.20
CA ASN A 57 51.33 -44.19 37.12
C ASN A 57 50.62 -44.78 35.86
N ARG A 58 51.11 -44.80 34.60
CA ARG A 58 52.39 -44.46 33.92
C ARG A 58 52.09 -44.08 32.43
N MET A 59 53.11 -43.68 31.66
CA MET A 59 53.08 -43.66 30.17
C MET A 59 53.07 -45.07 29.54
N ASP A 60 52.56 -45.16 28.31
CA ASP A 60 53.22 -45.83 27.17
C ASP A 60 52.80 -45.20 25.82
N VAL A 61 53.55 -45.48 24.75
CA VAL A 61 53.42 -44.88 23.40
C VAL A 61 53.44 -45.98 22.34
N ALA A 62 52.62 -45.84 21.29
CA ALA A 62 52.78 -46.56 20.03
C ALA A 62 52.20 -45.75 18.85
N ASP A 63 52.96 -45.62 17.77
CA ASP A 63 52.48 -45.17 16.47
C ASP A 63 51.71 -46.29 15.75
N GLU A 64 50.79 -45.94 14.84
CA GLU A 64 50.65 -46.70 13.60
C GLU A 64 50.14 -45.83 12.44
N ASN A 65 50.88 -45.79 11.34
CA ASN A 65 50.49 -45.11 10.10
C ASN A 65 49.84 -46.10 9.14
N ILE A 66 48.71 -45.74 8.53
CA ILE A 66 48.17 -46.42 7.35
C ILE A 66 47.83 -45.39 6.27
N ILE A 67 48.46 -45.56 5.11
CA ILE A 67 48.16 -44.84 3.85
C ILE A 67 47.58 -45.86 2.87
N TYR A 68 46.54 -45.49 2.13
CA TYR A 68 46.32 -46.03 0.78
C TYR A 68 45.56 -45.05 -0.13
N ASP A 69 46.07 -44.86 -1.35
CA ASP A 69 45.45 -44.09 -2.43
C ASP A 69 44.16 -44.75 -2.97
N LYS A 70 43.22 -43.93 -3.48
CA LYS A 70 43.04 -43.79 -4.96
C LYS A 70 41.99 -42.76 -5.45
N GLN A 71 42.50 -41.81 -6.23
CA GLN A 71 42.12 -41.43 -7.61
C GLN A 71 40.65 -41.28 -8.06
N SER A 72 40.47 -40.23 -8.90
CA SER A 72 39.42 -40.03 -9.94
C SER A 72 38.09 -39.46 -9.45
N SER A 73 37.41 -38.56 -10.17
CA SER A 73 37.62 -38.05 -11.55
C SER A 73 37.46 -36.52 -11.67
N LEU A 74 38.07 -35.92 -12.69
CA LEU A 74 37.70 -34.57 -13.15
C LEU A 74 36.37 -34.61 -13.93
N ASP A 75 35.63 -33.50 -13.95
CA ASP A 75 35.23 -32.87 -15.22
C ASP A 75 34.88 -31.38 -14.98
N ASP A 76 35.84 -30.48 -15.21
CA ASP A 76 35.63 -29.01 -15.21
C ASP A 76 35.37 -28.56 -16.66
N LYS A 77 34.26 -27.84 -16.87
CA LYS A 77 33.92 -27.18 -18.14
C LYS A 77 33.44 -25.74 -17.94
N THR A 78 34.23 -24.97 -17.21
CA THR A 78 34.20 -23.49 -17.24
C THR A 78 34.35 -22.96 -18.67
N LYS A 79 33.23 -22.54 -19.29
CA LYS A 79 33.25 -21.74 -20.53
C LYS A 79 33.21 -20.25 -20.21
N LYS A 80 34.38 -19.61 -20.20
CA LYS A 80 34.47 -18.18 -20.52
C LYS A 80 33.98 -17.97 -21.96
N THR A 81 33.11 -16.97 -22.16
CA THR A 81 32.92 -16.34 -23.46
C THR A 81 33.16 -14.84 -23.26
N GLU A 82 34.38 -14.40 -23.56
CA GLU A 82 34.66 -12.97 -23.70
C GLU A 82 34.03 -12.50 -25.02
N ASN A 83 33.22 -11.44 -24.98
CA ASN A 83 32.77 -10.73 -26.17
C ASN A 83 33.00 -9.24 -25.97
N LYS A 84 33.31 -8.54 -27.06
CA LYS A 84 33.90 -7.19 -27.08
C LYS A 84 33.29 -6.43 -28.25
N ILE A 85 33.23 -5.10 -28.16
CA ILE A 85 32.70 -4.18 -29.20
C ILE A 85 31.15 -4.36 -29.28
N GLU A 86 30.29 -3.35 -29.39
CA GLU A 86 30.44 -1.98 -29.89
C GLU A 86 30.01 -0.88 -28.91
N SER A 87 30.75 0.24 -28.94
CA SER A 87 30.33 1.53 -28.43
C SER A 87 29.70 2.34 -29.57
N VAL A 88 28.40 2.63 -29.48
CA VAL A 88 27.70 3.49 -30.47
C VAL A 88 27.42 4.86 -29.85
N SER A 89 27.86 5.92 -30.52
CA SER A 89 27.78 7.30 -30.04
C SER A 89 26.82 8.16 -30.88
N ALA A 90 25.80 8.73 -30.24
CA ALA A 90 24.98 9.85 -30.71
C ALA A 90 24.48 10.60 -29.46
N SER A 91 24.76 11.88 -29.18
CA SER A 91 25.33 12.99 -29.96
C SER A 91 24.41 13.66 -31.00
N TRP A 92 23.34 14.27 -30.50
CA TRP A 92 22.71 15.50 -31.01
C TRP A 92 22.37 16.33 -29.75
N THR A 93 22.76 17.59 -29.51
CA THR A 93 22.65 18.85 -30.27
C THR A 93 21.20 19.15 -30.69
N ASP A 94 20.41 19.98 -30.00
CA ASP A 94 20.57 21.42 -29.67
C ASP A 94 20.17 22.35 -30.84
N THR A 95 19.71 23.56 -30.50
CA THR A 95 19.27 24.70 -31.35
C THR A 95 17.87 24.55 -32.02
N THR A 96 16.88 25.38 -31.65
CA THR A 96 16.39 26.66 -32.28
C THR A 96 15.26 26.46 -33.32
N GLU A 97 14.29 27.33 -33.58
CA GLU A 97 13.84 28.63 -32.98
C GLU A 97 12.41 28.97 -33.49
N ASP A 98 11.84 30.07 -32.96
CA ASP A 98 10.75 30.95 -33.48
C ASP A 98 9.35 30.38 -33.80
N ASP A 99 8.24 30.87 -33.22
CA ASP A 99 7.64 32.22 -33.07
C ASP A 99 6.74 32.67 -34.24
N TRP A 100 5.42 32.45 -34.11
CA TRP A 100 4.37 33.08 -34.94
C TRP A 100 3.14 33.50 -34.10
N TRP A 101 3.11 34.78 -33.70
CA TRP A 101 1.95 35.70 -33.50
C TRP A 101 0.68 35.16 -32.80
N ASN A 102 0.24 35.60 -31.61
CA ASN A 102 0.29 36.89 -30.89
C ASN A 102 -0.70 37.97 -31.39
N LEU A 103 -1.86 38.07 -30.71
CA LEU A 103 -2.86 39.17 -30.62
C LEU A 103 -4.07 38.58 -29.86
N ASP A 104 -4.31 38.77 -28.56
CA ASP A 104 -4.30 39.97 -27.71
C ASP A 104 -5.47 40.94 -27.97
N TYR A 105 -6.37 41.03 -26.98
CA TYR A 105 -6.91 42.30 -26.49
C TYR A 105 -7.47 42.12 -25.08
N SER A 106 -7.07 42.98 -24.15
CA SER A 106 -7.41 42.92 -22.72
C SER A 106 -8.36 44.04 -22.27
N ASP A 107 -8.76 43.92 -20.99
CA ASP A 107 -9.02 45.00 -20.02
C ASP A 107 -10.33 45.83 -20.04
N ASP A 108 -11.11 45.57 -18.97
CA ASP A 108 -11.55 46.52 -17.93
C ASP A 108 -12.59 47.62 -18.20
N GLY A 109 -13.21 48.13 -17.12
CA GLY A 109 -14.06 49.33 -17.21
C GLY A 109 -15.05 49.69 -16.09
N LEU A 110 -15.18 48.89 -15.02
CA LEU A 110 -15.75 49.22 -13.68
C LEU A 110 -16.73 50.42 -13.48
N LEU A 111 -17.93 50.11 -12.95
CA LEU A 111 -18.75 50.94 -12.03
C LEU A 111 -19.44 52.22 -12.64
N GLN A 112 -20.50 52.84 -12.07
CA GLN A 112 -21.35 52.51 -10.90
C GLN A 112 -22.79 53.11 -11.03
N ASP A 113 -23.66 52.70 -10.10
CA ASP A 113 -24.81 53.40 -9.51
C ASP A 113 -26.09 53.76 -10.31
N ASN A 114 -27.20 53.19 -9.79
CA ASN A 114 -28.41 53.87 -9.32
C ASN A 114 -28.70 55.31 -9.82
N TYR A 115 -29.89 55.55 -10.39
CA TYR A 115 -30.99 56.14 -9.60
C TYR A 115 -32.37 56.04 -10.29
N ARG A 116 -33.37 56.20 -9.44
CA ARG A 116 -34.84 56.15 -9.56
C ARG A 116 -35.48 57.15 -10.55
N GLU A 117 -36.78 56.90 -10.76
CA GLU A 117 -37.88 57.85 -11.06
C GLU A 117 -38.27 58.14 -12.53
N GLU A 118 -39.48 58.69 -12.66
CA GLU A 118 -40.37 58.65 -13.84
C GLU A 118 -40.55 60.05 -14.49
N GLU A 119 -41.54 60.13 -15.40
CA GLU A 119 -42.33 61.34 -15.73
C GLU A 119 -41.93 62.34 -16.85
N PHE A 120 -43.00 62.86 -17.49
CA PHE A 120 -43.19 64.04 -18.34
C PHE A 120 -42.35 64.32 -19.63
N ASN A 121 -42.89 63.81 -20.75
CA ASN A 121 -43.45 64.58 -21.88
C ASN A 121 -43.32 66.14 -21.84
N TYR A 122 -42.97 66.80 -22.97
CA TYR A 122 -43.77 67.88 -23.61
C TYR A 122 -43.12 68.46 -24.90
N GLN A 123 -43.99 68.79 -25.87
CA GLN A 123 -43.87 69.85 -26.91
C GLN A 123 -42.81 69.82 -28.06
N GLU A 124 -43.31 69.41 -29.23
CA GLU A 124 -43.49 70.27 -30.44
C GLU A 124 -42.40 70.58 -31.50
N GLN A 125 -42.92 70.75 -32.74
CA GLN A 125 -42.47 71.57 -33.88
C GLN A 125 -41.27 71.19 -34.79
N LEU A 126 -41.66 70.63 -35.96
CA LEU A 126 -41.15 70.88 -37.33
C LEU A 126 -40.51 72.29 -37.54
N PRO A 127 -39.53 72.47 -38.47
CA PRO A 127 -39.91 73.01 -39.79
C PRO A 127 -39.00 72.73 -41.05
N LEU A 128 -39.68 72.68 -42.21
CA LEU A 128 -39.34 73.28 -43.54
C LEU A 128 -38.08 72.89 -44.38
N ARG A 129 -38.34 72.30 -45.57
CA ARG A 129 -37.88 72.67 -46.96
C ARG A 129 -38.47 71.64 -47.96
N ARG A 130 -39.24 71.93 -49.03
CA ARG A 130 -39.04 72.74 -50.28
C ARG A 130 -37.75 72.37 -51.03
N TYR A 131 -37.69 72.16 -52.36
CA TYR A 131 -38.54 72.53 -53.53
C TYR A 131 -38.13 71.63 -54.75
N ARG A 132 -38.67 71.59 -55.99
CA ARG A 132 -39.81 72.19 -56.76
C ARG A 132 -39.88 71.53 -58.17
N LYS A 133 -41.07 71.14 -58.69
CA LYS A 133 -41.39 71.20 -60.15
C LYS A 133 -42.91 71.23 -60.43
N ALA A 134 -43.30 71.66 -61.63
CA ALA A 134 -44.68 71.90 -62.11
C ALA A 134 -44.86 71.21 -63.51
N ALA A 135 -45.98 71.23 -64.26
CA ALA A 135 -47.31 71.87 -64.18
C ALA A 135 -48.32 70.96 -64.98
N ARG A 136 -49.62 70.78 -64.64
CA ARG A 136 -50.82 71.65 -64.79
C ARG A 136 -51.53 71.63 -66.18
N GLU A 137 -52.53 70.75 -66.31
CA GLU A 137 -53.77 70.82 -67.14
C GLU A 137 -54.90 70.19 -66.27
N LYS A 138 -56.13 70.71 -66.14
CA LYS A 138 -57.29 70.71 -67.06
C LYS A 138 -57.70 69.29 -67.53
N ASP A 139 -58.95 68.85 -67.44
CA ASP A 139 -60.19 69.39 -66.83
C ASP A 139 -61.18 68.21 -66.51
N GLU A 140 -62.44 68.52 -66.16
CA GLU A 140 -63.64 67.65 -66.20
C GLU A 140 -63.89 66.56 -65.11
N ASP A 141 -64.98 66.81 -64.37
CA ASP A 141 -66.13 65.92 -64.13
C ASP A 141 -66.02 64.60 -63.35
N GLY A 142 -66.28 64.70 -62.04
CA GLY A 142 -67.58 64.28 -61.47
C GLY A 142 -67.88 62.78 -61.29
N LEU A 143 -67.52 61.91 -62.23
CA LEU A 143 -67.98 60.51 -62.26
C LEU A 143 -67.05 59.53 -61.51
N GLN A 144 -65.77 59.89 -61.34
CA GLN A 144 -64.77 58.96 -60.77
C GLN A 144 -64.97 58.62 -59.28
N LEU A 145 -65.72 59.43 -58.52
CA LEU A 145 -65.85 59.25 -57.07
C LEU A 145 -66.66 58.00 -56.70
N LEU A 146 -67.75 57.74 -57.42
CA LEU A 146 -68.62 56.56 -57.22
C LEU A 146 -67.96 55.24 -57.68
N ILE A 147 -67.14 55.30 -58.72
CA ILE A 147 -66.41 54.11 -59.20
C ILE A 147 -65.33 53.70 -58.19
N LYS A 148 -64.64 54.66 -57.57
CA LYS A 148 -63.63 54.37 -56.53
C LYS A 148 -64.23 53.74 -55.26
N THR A 149 -65.42 54.15 -54.82
CA THR A 149 -66.10 53.49 -53.68
C THR A 149 -66.56 52.07 -54.04
N PHE A 150 -67.10 51.84 -55.24
CA PHE A 150 -67.48 50.50 -55.68
C PHE A 150 -66.28 49.55 -55.80
N ILE A 151 -65.16 50.00 -56.39
CA ILE A 151 -63.92 49.21 -56.46
C ILE A 151 -63.40 48.89 -55.04
N SER A 152 -63.45 49.85 -54.11
CA SER A 152 -63.04 49.61 -52.72
C SER A 152 -63.87 48.53 -52.03
N ILE A 153 -65.21 48.57 -52.18
CA ILE A 153 -66.12 47.57 -51.60
C ILE A 153 -65.87 46.17 -52.21
N VAL A 154 -65.68 46.09 -53.53
CA VAL A 154 -65.34 44.83 -54.21
C VAL A 154 -63.97 44.31 -53.77
N LEU A 155 -62.97 45.18 -53.57
CA LEU A 155 -61.64 44.80 -53.08
C LEU A 155 -61.70 44.24 -51.65
N ILE A 156 -62.46 44.89 -50.76
CA ILE A 156 -62.67 44.43 -49.38
C ILE A 156 -63.40 43.08 -49.37
N ALA A 157 -64.41 42.89 -50.23
CA ALA A 157 -65.09 41.60 -50.38
C ALA A 157 -64.14 40.51 -50.91
N LEU A 158 -63.26 40.82 -51.88
CA LEU A 158 -62.23 39.90 -52.38
C LEU A 158 -61.20 39.54 -51.31
N ILE A 159 -60.77 40.50 -50.49
CA ILE A 159 -59.87 40.26 -49.36
C ILE A 159 -60.57 39.38 -48.30
N ALA A 160 -61.84 39.64 -47.99
CA ALA A 160 -62.62 38.80 -47.08
C ALA A 160 -62.78 37.36 -47.60
N VAL A 161 -63.00 37.18 -48.92
CA VAL A 161 -63.05 35.86 -49.57
C VAL A 161 -61.68 35.17 -49.57
N LEU A 162 -60.58 35.89 -49.81
CA LEU A 162 -59.22 35.34 -49.73
C LEU A 162 -58.84 34.95 -48.30
N VAL A 163 -59.22 35.74 -47.30
CA VAL A 163 -59.05 35.41 -45.87
C VAL A 163 -59.93 34.23 -45.48
N TYR A 164 -61.16 34.13 -46.00
CA TYR A 164 -62.05 32.98 -45.77
C TYR A 164 -61.50 31.69 -46.40
N ILE A 165 -61.05 31.74 -47.66
CA ILE A 165 -60.41 30.60 -48.34
C ILE A 165 -59.09 30.23 -47.64
N GLY A 166 -58.30 31.21 -47.19
CA GLY A 166 -57.09 30.96 -46.39
C GLY A 166 -57.41 30.28 -45.05
N TYR A 167 -58.44 30.74 -44.35
CA TYR A 167 -58.90 30.16 -43.08
C TYR A 167 -59.48 28.74 -43.27
N ASP A 168 -60.27 28.51 -44.32
CA ASP A 168 -60.81 27.20 -44.68
C ASP A 168 -59.70 26.22 -45.10
N GLN A 169 -58.71 26.66 -45.90
CA GLN A 169 -57.54 25.84 -46.22
C GLN A 169 -56.63 25.59 -44.99
N LEU A 170 -56.53 26.51 -44.03
CA LEU A 170 -55.84 26.22 -42.76
C LEU A 170 -56.62 25.18 -41.94
N LYS A 171 -57.95 25.29 -41.85
CA LYS A 171 -58.80 24.32 -41.14
C LYS A 171 -58.78 22.94 -41.78
N GLN A 172 -58.90 22.84 -43.09
CA GLN A 172 -58.84 21.57 -43.82
C GLN A 172 -57.45 20.90 -43.73
N LYS A 173 -56.37 21.69 -43.54
CA LYS A 173 -55.03 21.17 -43.24
C LYS A 173 -54.81 20.72 -41.78
N GLN A 174 -55.76 20.94 -40.87
CA GLN A 174 -55.67 20.53 -39.46
C GLN A 174 -56.31 19.16 -39.15
N SER A 175 -56.68 18.35 -40.15
CA SER A 175 -57.20 16.99 -39.91
C SER A 175 -56.80 15.97 -40.97
N TYR A 176 -55.48 15.85 -41.22
CA TYR A 176 -54.88 14.59 -41.66
C TYR A 176 -53.40 14.50 -41.24
N GLN A 177 -53.15 14.50 -39.93
CA GLN A 177 -52.02 13.70 -39.46
C GLN A 177 -52.46 12.23 -39.62
N PRO A 178 -51.73 11.38 -40.35
CA PRO A 178 -51.89 9.95 -40.13
C PRO A 178 -51.53 9.67 -38.67
N GLU A 179 -52.30 8.82 -37.99
CA GLU A 179 -51.88 8.32 -36.68
C GLU A 179 -50.54 7.63 -36.88
N THR A 180 -49.47 8.22 -36.35
CA THR A 180 -48.15 7.59 -36.32
C THR A 180 -48.27 6.39 -35.42
N LYS A 181 -48.48 5.23 -36.05
CA LYS A 181 -48.36 3.91 -35.45
C LYS A 181 -47.01 3.81 -34.76
N LEU A 182 -47.02 3.97 -33.44
CA LEU A 182 -45.85 3.82 -32.58
C LEU A 182 -45.83 2.40 -32.03
N ILE A 183 -44.63 1.84 -31.90
CA ILE A 183 -44.44 0.58 -31.20
C ILE A 183 -44.59 0.84 -29.70
N ASP A 184 -45.29 -0.04 -28.97
CA ASP A 184 -45.36 0.04 -27.50
C ASP A 184 -44.21 -0.76 -26.87
N VAL A 185 -43.54 -0.19 -25.87
CA VAL A 185 -42.41 -0.82 -25.16
C VAL A 185 -42.52 -0.52 -23.67
N ASP A 186 -42.35 -1.56 -22.87
CA ASP A 186 -41.95 -1.47 -21.46
C ASP A 186 -40.81 -2.49 -21.22
N TYR A 187 -39.96 -2.27 -20.23
CA TYR A 187 -38.86 -3.17 -19.91
C TYR A 187 -38.67 -3.37 -18.41
N LYS A 188 -38.19 -4.57 -18.06
CA LYS A 188 -37.81 -4.94 -16.70
C LYS A 188 -36.46 -5.64 -16.71
N VAL A 189 -35.55 -5.20 -15.86
CA VAL A 189 -34.28 -5.88 -15.60
C VAL A 189 -34.37 -6.61 -14.25
N GLU A 190 -34.04 -7.90 -14.25
CA GLU A 190 -34.04 -8.76 -13.06
C GLU A 190 -32.64 -9.38 -12.87
N GLU A 191 -32.29 -9.64 -11.61
CA GLU A 191 -31.06 -10.38 -11.27
C GLU A 191 -31.27 -11.88 -11.49
N THR A 192 -30.28 -12.53 -12.09
CA THR A 192 -30.30 -13.96 -12.37
C THR A 192 -28.90 -14.55 -12.34
N GLU A 193 -28.80 -15.87 -12.38
CA GLU A 193 -27.53 -16.57 -12.57
C GLU A 193 -27.57 -17.39 -13.85
N GLN A 194 -26.46 -17.42 -14.58
CA GLN A 194 -26.30 -18.30 -15.73
C GLN A 194 -24.97 -19.07 -15.60
N ASN A 195 -25.09 -20.39 -15.44
CA ASN A 195 -23.95 -21.29 -15.19
C ASN A 195 -23.12 -20.92 -13.94
N GLY A 196 -23.76 -20.40 -12.88
CA GLY A 196 -23.09 -20.00 -11.63
C GLY A 196 -22.29 -18.70 -11.73
N MET A 197 -22.57 -17.86 -12.73
CA MET A 197 -22.07 -16.48 -12.84
C MET A 197 -23.24 -15.50 -12.76
N PRO A 198 -23.06 -14.30 -12.17
CA PRO A 198 -24.09 -13.27 -12.11
C PRO A 198 -24.44 -12.74 -13.50
N ALA A 199 -25.72 -12.45 -13.69
CA ALA A 199 -26.29 -12.04 -14.95
C ALA A 199 -27.53 -11.14 -14.75
N ARG A 200 -27.85 -10.36 -15.77
CA ARG A 200 -29.11 -9.62 -15.89
C ARG A 200 -30.04 -10.32 -16.87
N LYS A 201 -31.26 -10.60 -16.42
CA LYS A 201 -32.37 -10.97 -17.30
C LYS A 201 -33.12 -9.71 -17.68
N ILE A 202 -33.16 -9.40 -18.97
CA ILE A 202 -33.89 -8.26 -19.53
C ILE A 202 -35.16 -8.81 -20.18
N ILE A 203 -36.31 -8.42 -19.64
CA ILE A 203 -37.65 -8.78 -20.12
C ILE A 203 -38.24 -7.54 -20.78
N ILE A 204 -38.65 -7.66 -22.03
CA ILE A 204 -39.27 -6.58 -22.81
C ILE A 204 -40.71 -6.95 -23.11
N GLN A 205 -41.61 -5.98 -22.92
CA GLN A 205 -43.05 -6.13 -23.15
C GLN A 205 -43.48 -5.23 -24.31
N SER A 206 -44.27 -5.78 -25.23
CA SER A 206 -44.77 -5.06 -26.40
C SER A 206 -45.98 -5.79 -26.98
N SER A 207 -47.11 -5.11 -27.18
CA SER A 207 -48.34 -5.67 -27.75
C SER A 207 -48.42 -5.54 -29.28
N ASN A 208 -47.55 -4.74 -29.91
CA ASN A 208 -47.50 -4.58 -31.36
C ASN A 208 -46.11 -4.76 -32.01
N GLY A 209 -45.05 -4.91 -31.21
CA GLY A 209 -43.71 -5.29 -31.67
C GLY A 209 -43.62 -6.77 -32.07
N GLU A 210 -42.87 -7.09 -33.12
CA GLU A 210 -42.72 -8.46 -33.62
C GLU A 210 -41.31 -9.03 -33.37
N GLN A 211 -40.29 -8.19 -33.43
CA GLN A 211 -38.90 -8.56 -33.13
C GLN A 211 -38.21 -7.48 -32.31
N VAL A 212 -37.27 -7.92 -31.48
CA VAL A 212 -36.44 -7.08 -30.62
C VAL A 212 -34.97 -7.39 -30.91
N LYS A 213 -34.15 -6.36 -31.08
CA LYS A 213 -32.70 -6.47 -31.17
C LYS A 213 -32.06 -5.75 -29.98
N LEU A 214 -31.09 -6.41 -29.35
CA LEU A 214 -30.32 -5.90 -28.22
C LEU A 214 -28.88 -6.38 -28.36
N LEU A 215 -27.92 -5.45 -28.46
CA LEU A 215 -26.52 -5.74 -28.83
C LEU A 215 -26.45 -6.52 -30.18
N ASP A 216 -25.78 -7.67 -30.19
CA ASP A 216 -25.66 -8.61 -31.31
C ASP A 216 -26.80 -9.65 -31.34
N LYS A 217 -27.66 -9.68 -30.32
CA LYS A 217 -28.71 -10.69 -30.11
C LYS A 217 -30.05 -10.17 -30.65
N THR A 218 -30.83 -11.06 -31.26
CA THR A 218 -32.21 -10.77 -31.74
C THR A 218 -33.18 -11.83 -31.23
N ALA A 219 -34.34 -11.41 -30.75
CA ALA A 219 -35.42 -12.26 -30.29
C ALA A 219 -36.74 -11.89 -30.99
N ALA A 220 -37.61 -12.88 -31.23
CA ALA A 220 -38.98 -12.61 -31.64
C ALA A 220 -39.86 -12.36 -30.40
N VAL A 221 -40.77 -11.39 -30.48
CA VAL A 221 -41.79 -11.17 -29.46
C VAL A 221 -42.81 -12.31 -29.53
N SER A 222 -43.13 -12.95 -28.40
CA SER A 222 -44.07 -14.06 -28.35
C SER A 222 -44.92 -13.99 -27.09
N LYS A 223 -46.24 -13.88 -27.26
CA LYS A 223 -47.20 -13.55 -26.18
C LYS A 223 -46.80 -12.24 -25.49
N ASP A 224 -46.58 -11.22 -26.32
CA ASP A 224 -46.31 -9.84 -25.92
C ASP A 224 -45.01 -9.65 -25.12
N LEU A 225 -44.10 -10.64 -25.16
CA LEU A 225 -42.86 -10.71 -24.40
C LEU A 225 -41.65 -11.13 -25.25
N ALA A 226 -40.48 -10.56 -24.96
CA ALA A 226 -39.17 -11.04 -25.37
C ALA A 226 -38.21 -11.07 -24.16
N GLU A 227 -37.27 -12.02 -24.13
CA GLU A 227 -36.32 -12.18 -23.03
C GLU A 227 -34.88 -12.29 -23.53
N PHE A 228 -33.96 -11.57 -22.89
CA PHE A 228 -32.52 -11.70 -23.05
C PHE A 228 -31.87 -12.01 -21.70
N VAL A 229 -30.81 -12.82 -21.71
CA VAL A 229 -29.91 -13.00 -20.56
C VAL A 229 -28.53 -12.53 -20.98
N LEU A 230 -27.98 -11.57 -20.24
CA LEU A 230 -26.66 -11.00 -20.45
C LEU A 230 -25.83 -11.26 -19.19
N LEU A 231 -24.66 -11.88 -19.32
CA LEU A 231 -23.74 -12.03 -18.19
C LEU A 231 -23.20 -10.66 -17.78
N ASP A 232 -23.01 -10.40 -16.49
CA ASP A 232 -22.56 -9.09 -16.01
C ASP A 232 -21.18 -8.71 -16.62
N ARG A 233 -20.32 -9.71 -16.86
CA ARG A 233 -19.04 -9.56 -17.58
C ARG A 233 -19.17 -9.15 -19.06
N GLU A 234 -20.28 -9.46 -19.73
CA GLU A 234 -20.48 -9.11 -21.15
C GLU A 234 -20.81 -7.62 -21.26
N LEU A 235 -21.56 -7.09 -20.29
CA LEU A 235 -21.89 -5.67 -20.19
C LEU A 235 -20.64 -4.81 -19.95
N ALA A 236 -19.74 -5.28 -19.08
CA ALA A 236 -18.42 -4.69 -18.84
C ALA A 236 -17.49 -4.66 -20.08
N LEU A 237 -17.88 -5.29 -21.20
CA LEU A 237 -17.08 -5.38 -22.44
C LEU A 237 -17.75 -4.75 -23.67
N THR A 238 -19.01 -4.29 -23.59
CA THR A 238 -19.85 -4.03 -24.78
C THR A 238 -20.34 -2.59 -24.99
N GLY A 239 -20.07 -1.64 -24.10
CA GLY A 239 -20.52 -0.25 -24.30
C GLY A 239 -19.86 0.77 -23.36
N ASN A 240 -20.15 2.05 -23.60
CA ASN A 240 -19.74 3.14 -22.72
C ASN A 240 -20.50 3.05 -21.39
N TYR A 241 -19.78 2.87 -20.29
CA TYR A 241 -20.31 2.88 -18.93
C TYR A 241 -19.59 3.94 -18.09
N GLU A 242 -20.26 4.46 -17.07
CA GLU A 242 -19.62 5.18 -15.97
C GLU A 242 -19.59 4.26 -14.73
N GLU A 243 -18.40 4.06 -14.12
CA GLU A 243 -18.32 3.48 -12.77
C GLU A 243 -18.67 4.57 -11.76
N LYS A 244 -19.76 4.39 -11.02
CA LYS A 244 -20.22 5.31 -10.00
C LYS A 244 -20.67 4.54 -8.76
N ASP A 245 -20.15 4.95 -7.60
CA ASP A 245 -20.47 4.36 -6.29
C ASP A 245 -20.31 2.81 -6.26
N GLY A 246 -19.31 2.28 -6.98
CA GLY A 246 -19.03 0.84 -7.08
C GLY A 246 -19.92 0.05 -8.04
N LYS A 247 -20.70 0.74 -8.89
CA LYS A 247 -21.59 0.14 -9.89
C LYS A 247 -21.29 0.68 -11.29
N LEU A 248 -21.42 -0.19 -12.29
CA LEU A 248 -21.52 0.20 -13.69
C LEU A 248 -22.91 0.78 -13.94
N GLN A 249 -22.97 2.03 -14.40
CA GLN A 249 -24.17 2.59 -15.02
C GLN A 249 -24.22 2.09 -16.47
N VAL A 250 -25.08 1.12 -16.75
CA VAL A 250 -25.18 0.47 -18.07
C VAL A 250 -26.32 1.10 -18.86
N VAL A 251 -26.01 1.55 -20.08
CA VAL A 251 -27.00 2.04 -21.05
C VAL A 251 -26.94 1.17 -22.30
N LEU A 252 -28.04 0.50 -22.65
CA LEU A 252 -28.16 -0.30 -23.86
C LEU A 252 -29.25 0.26 -24.78
N ILE A 253 -28.91 0.46 -26.06
CA ILE A 253 -29.90 0.77 -27.09
C ILE A 253 -30.59 -0.54 -27.51
N LEU A 254 -31.90 -0.56 -27.37
CA LEU A 254 -32.80 -1.59 -27.85
C LEU A 254 -33.49 -1.10 -29.13
N THR A 255 -33.59 -1.96 -30.16
CA THR A 255 -34.35 -1.67 -31.38
C THR A 255 -35.54 -2.62 -31.50
N MET A 256 -36.75 -2.09 -31.56
CA MET A 256 -37.98 -2.84 -31.91
C MET A 256 -38.28 -2.75 -33.40
N LEU A 257 -38.80 -3.84 -33.96
CA LEU A 257 -39.21 -3.97 -35.35
C LEU A 257 -40.60 -4.60 -35.44
N ALA A 258 -41.47 -4.08 -36.32
CA ALA A 258 -42.78 -4.65 -36.64
C ALA A 258 -43.27 -4.22 -38.04
N ASP A 259 -43.90 -5.14 -38.78
CA ASP A 259 -44.33 -4.89 -40.16
C ASP A 259 -45.35 -3.73 -40.26
N GLY A 260 -44.96 -2.68 -40.98
CA GLY A 260 -45.77 -1.47 -41.17
C GLY A 260 -45.73 -0.46 -40.01
N TYR A 261 -44.78 -0.59 -39.09
CA TYR A 261 -44.38 0.40 -38.08
C TYR A 261 -42.98 0.93 -38.42
N PRO A 262 -42.60 2.14 -37.96
CA PRO A 262 -41.20 2.58 -37.98
C PRO A 262 -40.40 1.90 -36.84
N ASP A 263 -39.13 1.58 -37.10
CA ASP A 263 -38.18 1.10 -36.10
C ASP A 263 -38.14 2.04 -34.89
N LEU A 264 -38.39 1.52 -33.69
CA LEU A 264 -38.30 2.26 -32.43
C LEU A 264 -36.97 1.92 -31.76
N ASN A 265 -36.19 2.94 -31.39
CA ASN A 265 -34.98 2.77 -30.58
C ASN A 265 -35.21 3.38 -29.19
N GLU A 266 -34.97 2.60 -28.14
CA GLU A 266 -35.22 2.95 -26.74
C GLU A 266 -33.94 2.70 -25.92
N GLU A 267 -33.66 3.54 -24.91
CA GLU A 267 -32.51 3.37 -24.02
C GLU A 267 -32.90 2.64 -22.72
N ILE A 268 -32.29 1.47 -22.52
CA ILE A 268 -32.43 0.68 -21.29
C ILE A 268 -31.33 1.12 -20.32
N HIS A 269 -31.72 1.67 -19.16
CA HIS A 269 -30.80 2.06 -18.10
C HIS A 269 -30.90 1.08 -16.91
N PHE A 270 -29.77 0.56 -16.44
CA PHE A 270 -29.71 -0.25 -15.23
C PHE A 270 -28.32 -0.28 -14.59
N GLU A 271 -28.25 -0.65 -13.32
CA GLU A 271 -27.00 -0.75 -12.57
C GLU A 271 -26.50 -2.19 -12.46
N VAL A 272 -25.18 -2.38 -12.51
CA VAL A 272 -24.51 -3.67 -12.27
C VAL A 272 -23.37 -3.49 -11.25
N PRO A 273 -23.28 -4.28 -10.17
CA PRO A 273 -22.22 -4.14 -9.17
C PRO A 273 -20.85 -4.57 -9.72
N VAL A 274 -19.80 -3.78 -9.45
CA VAL A 274 -18.43 -4.10 -9.87
C VAL A 274 -17.78 -5.07 -8.88
N HIS A 275 -17.77 -6.35 -9.22
CA HIS A 275 -17.04 -7.37 -8.47
C HIS A 275 -15.57 -7.39 -8.90
N LYS A 276 -14.70 -6.71 -8.14
CA LYS A 276 -13.22 -6.73 -8.34
C LYS A 276 -12.62 -8.02 -7.78
N ALA A 277 -11.54 -8.49 -8.39
CA ALA A 277 -10.88 -9.74 -8.03
C ALA A 277 -10.41 -9.73 -6.56
N PRO A 278 -10.68 -10.77 -5.76
CA PRO A 278 -10.22 -10.83 -4.37
C PRO A 278 -8.69 -10.73 -4.28
N LEU A 279 -8.22 -9.67 -3.61
CA LEU A 279 -6.83 -9.40 -3.26
C LEU A 279 -6.80 -9.02 -1.77
N HIS A 280 -6.02 -9.77 -0.99
CA HIS A 280 -5.73 -9.45 0.40
C HIS A 280 -4.21 -9.47 0.60
N ILE A 281 -3.63 -8.32 0.95
CA ILE A 281 -2.21 -8.20 1.27
C ILE A 281 -2.01 -8.76 2.69
N ILE A 282 -1.18 -9.80 2.82
CA ILE A 282 -0.85 -10.43 4.11
C ILE A 282 0.38 -9.79 4.74
N SER A 283 1.40 -9.48 3.94
CA SER A 283 2.62 -8.79 4.38
C SER A 283 3.05 -7.80 3.29
N PRO A 284 3.22 -6.50 3.61
CA PRO A 284 2.85 -5.86 4.87
C PRO A 284 1.32 -5.67 4.99
N SER A 285 0.73 -6.14 6.08
CA SER A 285 -0.72 -6.16 6.33
C SER A 285 -1.39 -4.78 6.36
N SER A 286 -0.64 -3.73 6.69
CA SER A 286 -1.07 -2.31 6.68
C SER A 286 -1.06 -1.65 5.30
N GLY A 287 -0.43 -2.26 4.29
CA GLY A 287 -0.07 -1.60 3.04
C GLY A 287 1.17 -0.69 3.11
N GLU A 288 1.79 -0.51 4.28
CA GLU A 288 3.05 0.24 4.44
C GLU A 288 4.11 -0.55 5.21
N ALA A 289 5.39 -0.42 4.85
CA ALA A 289 6.50 -0.99 5.62
C ALA A 289 7.71 -0.07 5.68
N VAL A 290 8.38 -0.04 6.83
CA VAL A 290 9.75 0.47 6.94
C VAL A 290 10.70 -0.66 6.56
N ILE A 291 11.69 -0.37 5.72
CA ILE A 291 12.68 -1.35 5.25
C ILE A 291 14.11 -0.85 5.47
N ASP A 292 14.98 -1.79 5.84
CA ASP A 292 16.40 -1.53 6.10
C ASP A 292 17.29 -2.20 5.05
N GLY A 293 16.85 -3.33 4.47
CA GLY A 293 17.58 -4.08 3.45
C GLY A 293 17.25 -3.70 2.00
N ASN A 294 17.91 -4.37 1.04
CA ASN A 294 17.69 -4.16 -0.39
C ASN A 294 16.59 -5.06 -0.98
N ASN A 295 16.01 -5.95 -0.17
CA ASN A 295 14.91 -6.83 -0.57
C ASN A 295 13.74 -6.66 0.42
N THR A 296 12.53 -7.08 0.05
CA THR A 296 11.44 -7.33 1.01
C THR A 296 10.65 -8.58 0.61
N GLN A 297 9.81 -9.10 1.52
CA GLN A 297 8.92 -10.22 1.26
C GLN A 297 7.46 -9.73 1.21
N LEU A 298 6.89 -9.75 0.00
CA LEU A 298 5.47 -9.52 -0.21
C LEU A 298 4.72 -10.86 -0.08
N ILE A 299 3.68 -10.90 0.76
CA ILE A 299 2.81 -12.07 0.90
C ILE A 299 1.38 -11.65 0.58
N LEU A 300 0.72 -12.35 -0.34
CA LEU A 300 -0.61 -12.04 -0.84
C LEU A 300 -1.53 -13.28 -0.78
N LYS A 301 -2.84 -13.02 -0.70
CA LYS A 301 -3.90 -14.00 -0.88
C LYS A 301 -4.86 -13.54 -1.98
N VAL A 302 -5.11 -14.42 -2.94
CA VAL A 302 -6.02 -14.22 -4.08
C VAL A 302 -6.88 -15.48 -4.29
N LEU A 303 -7.75 -15.49 -5.31
CA LEU A 303 -8.43 -16.74 -5.72
C LEU A 303 -7.45 -17.71 -6.41
N PRO A 304 -7.55 -19.03 -6.17
CA PRO A 304 -6.77 -20.02 -6.91
C PRO A 304 -6.94 -19.87 -8.43
N GLY A 305 -5.82 -19.86 -9.17
CA GLY A 305 -5.84 -19.66 -10.63
C GLY A 305 -6.17 -18.24 -11.09
N SER A 306 -5.99 -17.23 -10.24
CA SER A 306 -5.92 -15.82 -10.67
C SER A 306 -4.60 -15.54 -11.38
N ASP A 307 -4.58 -14.54 -12.26
CA ASP A 307 -3.34 -13.93 -12.73
C ASP A 307 -2.91 -12.80 -11.79
N VAL A 308 -1.60 -12.71 -11.52
CA VAL A 308 -1.02 -11.70 -10.62
C VAL A 308 0.20 -11.06 -11.26
N LEU A 309 0.16 -9.74 -11.32
CA LEU A 309 1.22 -8.85 -11.74
C LEU A 309 1.71 -8.04 -10.53
N ILE A 310 3.02 -7.87 -10.37
CA ILE A 310 3.63 -6.98 -9.39
C ILE A 310 4.66 -6.13 -10.11
N ASN A 311 4.52 -4.80 -10.09
CA ASN A 311 5.31 -3.86 -10.88
C ASN A 311 5.45 -4.33 -12.36
N ASP A 312 4.32 -4.59 -13.02
CA ASP A 312 4.20 -5.11 -14.40
C ASP A 312 4.86 -6.48 -14.69
N ASN A 313 5.41 -7.16 -13.68
CA ASN A 313 6.03 -8.49 -13.82
C ASN A 313 5.07 -9.61 -13.37
N HIS A 314 5.00 -10.71 -14.14
CA HIS A 314 4.06 -11.82 -13.88
C HIS A 314 4.54 -12.80 -12.80
N TYR A 315 3.75 -12.94 -11.73
CA TYR A 315 4.01 -13.86 -10.62
C TYR A 315 2.93 -14.95 -10.43
N SER A 316 1.94 -15.06 -11.33
CA SER A 316 0.89 -16.10 -11.31
C SER A 316 1.44 -17.53 -11.15
N HIS A 317 2.65 -17.78 -11.66
CA HIS A 317 3.33 -19.08 -11.61
C HIS A 317 3.87 -19.49 -10.22
N LEU A 318 3.82 -18.59 -9.23
CA LEU A 318 4.22 -18.85 -7.84
C LEU A 318 3.01 -18.96 -6.89
N LEU A 319 1.79 -18.95 -7.41
CA LEU A 319 0.57 -19.25 -6.64
C LEU A 319 0.51 -20.75 -6.29
N ASP A 320 0.11 -21.05 -5.06
CA ASP A 320 -0.26 -22.41 -4.67
C ASP A 320 -1.73 -22.76 -5.00
N ASP A 321 -2.10 -24.03 -4.82
CA ASP A 321 -3.47 -24.54 -5.04
C ASP A 321 -4.54 -23.82 -4.17
N GLN A 322 -4.13 -23.07 -3.15
CA GLN A 322 -5.00 -22.30 -2.28
C GLN A 322 -5.02 -20.80 -2.63
N GLY A 323 -4.26 -20.33 -3.61
CA GLY A 323 -4.14 -18.91 -3.97
C GLY A 323 -3.30 -18.08 -3.01
N ASN A 324 -2.41 -18.70 -2.21
CA ASN A 324 -1.36 -17.98 -1.50
C ASN A 324 -0.22 -17.65 -2.47
N LEU A 325 0.39 -16.47 -2.32
CA LEU A 325 1.58 -16.04 -3.06
C LEU A 325 2.60 -15.44 -2.09
N SER A 326 3.87 -15.82 -2.22
CA SER A 326 4.97 -15.28 -1.42
C SER A 326 6.16 -14.98 -2.34
N VAL A 327 6.55 -13.71 -2.43
CA VAL A 327 7.57 -13.23 -3.37
C VAL A 327 8.60 -12.40 -2.63
N GLN A 328 9.88 -12.68 -2.87
CA GLN A 328 10.95 -11.76 -2.49
C GLN A 328 11.17 -10.77 -3.63
N LEU A 329 11.04 -9.48 -3.34
CA LEU A 329 11.19 -8.37 -4.28
C LEU A 329 12.48 -7.62 -3.95
N GLU A 330 13.25 -7.26 -4.99
CA GLU A 330 14.34 -6.28 -4.85
C GLU A 330 13.74 -4.86 -4.75
N VAL A 331 14.34 -4.01 -3.92
CA VAL A 331 13.86 -2.66 -3.63
C VAL A 331 15.00 -1.65 -3.82
N PRO A 332 14.83 -0.62 -4.67
CA PRO A 332 15.83 0.42 -4.87
C PRO A 332 16.32 1.09 -3.59
N ASP A 333 17.51 1.68 -3.68
CA ASP A 333 18.01 2.60 -2.65
C ASP A 333 17.39 3.99 -2.85
N GLN A 334 16.14 4.12 -2.40
CA GLN A 334 15.32 5.32 -2.50
C GLN A 334 14.55 5.51 -1.19
N ALA A 335 14.30 6.78 -0.80
CA ALA A 335 13.64 7.11 0.47
C ALA A 335 12.25 6.49 0.59
N GLU A 336 11.50 6.43 -0.52
CA GLU A 336 10.24 5.69 -0.64
C GLU A 336 10.24 4.84 -1.92
N THR A 337 9.47 3.75 -1.94
CA THR A 337 9.23 2.93 -3.14
C THR A 337 7.80 2.39 -3.10
N LEU A 338 7.03 2.67 -4.15
CA LEU A 338 5.65 2.19 -4.28
C LEU A 338 5.63 0.92 -5.15
N ILE A 339 5.18 -0.19 -4.58
CA ILE A 339 4.88 -1.43 -5.30
C ILE A 339 3.43 -1.38 -5.76
N GLN A 340 3.19 -1.67 -7.04
CA GLN A 340 1.86 -1.85 -7.62
C GLN A 340 1.56 -3.34 -7.77
N ILE A 341 0.33 -3.74 -7.45
CA ILE A 341 -0.15 -5.12 -7.50
C ILE A 341 -1.44 -5.13 -8.32
N GLN A 342 -1.48 -5.90 -9.41
CA GLN A 342 -2.69 -6.12 -10.21
C GLN A 342 -3.08 -7.60 -10.13
N VAL A 343 -4.36 -7.85 -9.85
CA VAL A 343 -4.94 -9.20 -9.79
C VAL A 343 -6.12 -9.30 -10.74
N SER A 344 -6.06 -10.27 -11.65
CA SER A 344 -7.12 -10.59 -12.60
C SER A 344 -7.69 -11.98 -12.30
N ALA A 345 -9.00 -12.09 -12.13
CA ALA A 345 -9.64 -13.37 -11.81
C ALA A 345 -10.86 -13.63 -12.71
N ARG A 346 -11.04 -14.89 -13.15
CA ARG A 346 -12.10 -15.26 -14.08
C ARG A 346 -13.49 -14.96 -13.52
N GLY A 347 -14.20 -14.01 -14.12
CA GLY A 347 -15.53 -13.57 -13.70
C GLY A 347 -15.54 -12.33 -12.81
N TYR A 348 -14.39 -11.70 -12.59
CA TYR A 348 -14.20 -10.47 -11.83
C TYR A 348 -13.57 -9.39 -12.72
N HIS A 349 -13.71 -8.13 -12.33
CA HIS A 349 -12.85 -7.04 -12.80
C HIS A 349 -11.48 -7.13 -12.15
N ASP A 350 -10.46 -6.56 -12.81
CA ASP A 350 -9.14 -6.40 -12.22
C ASP A 350 -9.18 -5.60 -10.91
N ASN A 351 -8.35 -5.99 -9.97
CA ASN A 351 -8.16 -5.29 -8.71
C ASN A 351 -6.73 -4.75 -8.61
N LEU A 352 -6.59 -3.48 -8.21
CA LEU A 352 -5.32 -2.79 -8.06
C LEU A 352 -5.07 -2.51 -6.58
N GLY A 353 -4.00 -3.09 -6.04
CA GLY A 353 -3.47 -2.80 -4.71
C GLY A 353 -2.12 -2.10 -4.80
N THR A 354 -1.75 -1.40 -3.73
CA THR A 354 -0.43 -0.76 -3.61
C THR A 354 0.19 -1.08 -2.25
N VAL A 355 1.52 -1.11 -2.22
CA VAL A 355 2.31 -1.18 -0.97
C VAL A 355 3.37 -0.08 -1.02
N LEU A 356 3.46 0.73 0.04
CA LEU A 356 4.46 1.79 0.17
C LEU A 356 5.58 1.37 1.12
N LEU A 357 6.78 1.22 0.57
CA LEU A 357 8.00 0.96 1.33
C LEU A 357 8.70 2.28 1.64
N LYS A 358 9.21 2.45 2.86
CA LYS A 358 9.90 3.65 3.33
C LYS A 358 11.25 3.26 3.94
N ARG A 359 12.33 3.95 3.55
CA ARG A 359 13.66 3.83 4.19
C ARG A 359 13.81 4.94 5.24
N ARG A 360 14.31 4.61 6.43
CA ARG A 360 14.69 5.63 7.42
C ARG A 360 15.76 6.54 6.82
N GLN A 361 15.47 7.83 6.71
CA GLN A 361 16.45 8.85 6.34
C GLN A 361 17.15 9.36 7.61
N MET A 362 18.45 9.67 7.51
CA MET A 362 19.24 10.29 8.57
C MET A 362 19.83 11.59 8.04
N GLU A 363 19.94 12.63 8.87
CA GLU A 363 20.49 13.92 8.43
C GLU A 363 22.00 13.88 8.11
N PHE A 364 22.71 12.86 8.60
CA PHE A 364 24.11 12.57 8.33
C PHE A 364 24.35 11.04 8.43
N PRO A 365 25.46 10.48 7.89
CA PRO A 365 25.63 9.03 7.84
C PRO A 365 25.89 8.42 9.23
N LEU A 366 25.34 7.22 9.43
CA LEU A 366 25.76 6.29 10.46
C LEU A 366 25.63 4.86 9.90
N VAL A 367 26.75 4.29 9.46
CA VAL A 367 26.80 2.99 8.77
C VAL A 367 27.80 2.08 9.50
N ILE A 368 27.56 0.76 9.50
CA ILE A 368 28.42 -0.27 10.09
C ILE A 368 29.01 -1.14 8.97
N ASP A 369 30.31 -1.49 9.07
CA ASP A 369 31.00 -2.31 8.05
C ASP A 369 30.67 -3.81 8.16
N GLN A 370 30.32 -4.27 9.37
CA GLN A 370 30.02 -5.68 9.62
C GLN A 370 28.67 -6.08 9.03
N ASN A 371 28.64 -7.25 8.38
CA ASN A 371 27.38 -7.90 7.99
C ASN A 371 26.44 -8.07 9.20
N ILE A 372 25.15 -7.82 8.98
CA ILE A 372 24.09 -8.01 9.98
C ILE A 372 23.49 -9.41 9.80
N PRO A 373 23.32 -10.24 10.86
CA PRO A 373 23.67 -9.98 12.26
C PRO A 373 25.18 -10.07 12.54
N ILE A 374 25.69 -9.17 13.40
CA ILE A 374 27.12 -8.96 13.63
C ILE A 374 27.71 -10.12 14.44
N GLN A 375 28.64 -10.87 13.86
CA GLN A 375 29.14 -12.12 14.45
C GLN A 375 30.25 -11.89 15.50
N ALA A 376 30.01 -12.31 16.75
CA ALA A 376 31.00 -12.28 17.82
C ALA A 376 32.03 -13.42 17.69
N GLN A 377 33.33 -13.07 17.69
CA GLN A 377 34.43 -14.04 17.61
C GLN A 377 34.76 -14.63 19.00
N ASP A 378 33.97 -15.62 19.42
CA ASP A 378 34.03 -16.45 20.66
C ASP A 378 34.02 -15.70 22.03
N THR A 379 34.36 -14.42 22.04
CA THR A 379 34.46 -13.55 23.21
C THR A 379 33.17 -12.75 23.43
N GLU A 380 33.06 -12.09 24.57
CA GLU A 380 31.93 -11.20 24.88
C GLU A 380 32.14 -9.77 24.39
N TRP A 381 33.35 -9.40 23.96
CA TRP A 381 33.70 -8.06 23.53
C TRP A 381 33.82 -8.03 22.01
N VAL A 382 32.88 -7.36 21.36
CA VAL A 382 32.74 -7.32 19.91
C VAL A 382 33.19 -5.98 19.39
N GLU A 383 34.12 -6.01 18.43
CA GLU A 383 34.56 -4.84 17.67
C GLU A 383 33.49 -4.45 16.64
N ILE A 384 33.05 -3.20 16.70
CA ILE A 384 32.15 -2.59 15.72
C ILE A 384 32.95 -1.49 15.01
N THR A 385 32.90 -1.48 13.68
CA THR A 385 33.49 -0.44 12.84
C THR A 385 32.48 0.06 11.82
N GLY A 386 32.73 1.23 11.27
CA GLY A 386 31.84 1.85 10.30
C GLY A 386 32.24 3.28 10.02
N ASN A 387 31.32 4.06 9.43
CA ASN A 387 31.54 5.46 9.09
C ASN A 387 30.39 6.36 9.60
N THR A 388 30.75 7.55 10.07
CA THR A 388 29.80 8.62 10.46
C THR A 388 30.43 10.01 10.22
N HIS A 389 29.80 11.09 10.66
CA HIS A 389 30.40 12.42 10.53
C HIS A 389 31.64 12.57 11.44
N PRO A 390 32.79 13.12 10.96
CA PRO A 390 34.04 13.18 11.74
C PRO A 390 33.95 13.94 13.07
N GLU A 391 32.99 14.86 13.20
CA GLU A 391 32.75 15.66 14.41
C GLU A 391 31.61 15.10 15.29
N ALA A 392 31.05 13.93 14.96
CA ALA A 392 29.95 13.34 15.73
C ALA A 392 30.43 12.69 17.04
N VAL A 393 29.54 12.64 18.04
CA VAL A 393 29.75 11.90 19.29
C VAL A 393 28.96 10.58 19.23
N LEU A 394 29.67 9.45 19.27
CA LEU A 394 29.06 8.11 19.28
C LEU A 394 28.70 7.64 20.69
N SER A 395 27.57 6.94 20.79
CA SER A 395 27.02 6.38 22.01
C SER A 395 26.20 5.11 21.71
N THR A 396 25.97 4.25 22.71
CA THR A 396 25.27 2.98 22.52
C THR A 396 24.56 2.50 23.80
N ASN A 397 23.60 1.58 23.66
CA ASN A 397 22.90 0.92 24.76
C ASN A 397 23.74 -0.15 25.49
N LEU A 398 24.84 -0.64 24.88
CA LEU A 398 25.68 -1.70 25.46
C LEU A 398 26.86 -1.14 26.27
N THR A 399 27.42 -1.95 27.17
CA THR A 399 28.64 -1.58 27.90
C THR A 399 29.82 -1.48 26.92
N LEU A 400 30.50 -0.34 26.92
CA LEU A 400 31.70 -0.08 26.13
C LEU A 400 32.99 -0.53 26.84
N GLN A 401 34.01 -0.91 26.06
CA GLN A 401 35.39 -1.09 26.50
C GLN A 401 36.24 0.07 25.96
N GLY A 402 36.41 1.10 26.79
CA GLY A 402 37.02 2.37 26.39
C GLY A 402 36.01 3.35 25.78
N GLU A 403 36.50 4.48 25.28
CA GLU A 403 35.70 5.46 24.53
C GLU A 403 35.71 5.10 23.03
N PRO A 404 34.63 5.40 22.27
CA PRO A 404 34.64 5.25 20.82
C PRO A 404 35.73 6.10 20.17
N VAL A 405 36.47 5.53 19.23
CA VAL A 405 37.45 6.25 18.41
C VAL A 405 36.83 6.59 17.07
N ILE A 406 37.01 7.82 16.60
CA ILE A 406 36.56 8.30 15.29
C ILE A 406 37.75 9.01 14.62
N ASP A 407 37.99 8.73 13.35
CA ASP A 407 38.97 9.48 12.56
C ASP A 407 38.42 10.87 12.20
N ALA A 408 39.13 11.92 12.61
CA ALA A 408 38.72 13.32 12.44
C ALA A 408 38.80 13.85 10.99
N VAL A 409 39.15 13.00 10.01
CA VAL A 409 39.21 13.33 8.58
C VAL A 409 38.27 12.46 7.76
N THR A 410 38.23 11.15 8.00
CA THR A 410 37.37 10.22 7.22
C THR A 410 36.02 9.97 7.88
N GLY A 411 35.90 10.12 9.20
CA GLY A 411 34.72 9.75 9.97
C GLY A 411 34.60 8.25 10.26
N ASP A 412 35.63 7.47 9.92
CA ASP A 412 35.68 6.04 10.21
C ASP A 412 35.79 5.83 11.73
N PHE A 413 34.92 5.00 12.29
CA PHE A 413 34.84 4.77 13.72
C PHE A 413 35.16 3.34 14.13
N LYS A 414 35.55 3.19 15.39
CA LYS A 414 35.84 1.91 16.04
C LYS A 414 35.45 1.96 17.52
N LEU A 415 34.70 0.96 17.96
CA LEU A 415 34.28 0.81 19.35
C LEU A 415 34.13 -0.67 19.72
N PHE A 416 34.24 -0.99 21.01
CA PHE A 416 34.11 -2.35 21.54
C PHE A 416 32.93 -2.42 22.50
N VAL A 417 31.97 -3.32 22.25
CA VAL A 417 30.75 -3.47 23.06
C VAL A 417 30.60 -4.88 23.62
N ARG A 418 29.96 -5.00 24.80
CA ARG A 418 29.75 -6.28 25.46
C ARG A 418 28.43 -6.96 25.07
N ALA A 419 28.53 -8.08 24.36
CA ALA A 419 27.44 -9.03 24.10
C ALA A 419 27.58 -10.25 25.02
N ALA A 420 26.98 -10.19 26.22
CA ALA A 420 27.10 -11.25 27.23
C ALA A 420 26.25 -12.49 26.92
N SER A 421 25.03 -12.32 26.41
CA SER A 421 24.13 -13.45 26.12
C SER A 421 24.54 -14.21 24.86
N LYS A 422 24.45 -15.55 24.91
CA LYS A 422 24.37 -16.40 23.71
C LYS A 422 23.06 -16.15 22.97
N GLY A 423 23.07 -16.30 21.64
CA GLY A 423 21.94 -15.94 20.78
C GLY A 423 22.10 -14.51 20.25
N TYR A 424 21.03 -13.71 20.27
CA TYR A 424 21.04 -12.33 19.78
C TYR A 424 20.99 -11.31 20.92
N THR A 425 21.85 -10.29 20.83
CA THR A 425 21.88 -9.10 21.71
C THR A 425 21.57 -7.84 20.88
N PRO A 426 20.61 -6.98 21.28
CA PRO A 426 20.28 -5.77 20.53
C PRO A 426 21.37 -4.70 20.70
N LEU A 427 21.88 -4.19 19.58
CA LEU A 427 22.79 -3.06 19.50
C LEU A 427 22.03 -1.86 18.93
N VAL A 428 21.92 -0.82 19.74
CA VAL A 428 21.50 0.51 19.31
C VAL A 428 22.76 1.38 19.30
N LEU A 429 23.06 1.98 18.15
CA LEU A 429 24.15 2.93 17.96
C LEU A 429 23.55 4.30 17.65
N THR A 430 24.02 5.33 18.36
CA THR A 430 23.53 6.71 18.22
C THR A 430 24.70 7.65 18.04
N ALA A 431 24.73 8.34 16.90
CA ALA A 431 25.67 9.42 16.61
C ALA A 431 24.97 10.77 16.80
N LYS A 432 25.65 11.71 17.46
CA LYS A 432 25.13 13.04 17.79
C LYS A 432 26.01 14.12 17.15
N LEU A 433 25.41 15.13 16.52
CA LEU A 433 26.13 16.26 15.91
C LEU A 433 25.41 17.57 16.28
N GLU A 434 26.16 18.66 16.52
CA GLU A 434 25.56 19.90 17.01
C GLU A 434 24.65 20.54 15.94
N GLY A 435 23.42 20.90 16.33
CA GLY A 435 22.42 21.48 15.43
C GLY A 435 21.78 20.48 14.45
N LYS A 436 21.90 19.17 14.70
CA LYS A 436 21.36 18.08 13.88
C LYS A 436 20.55 17.08 14.69
N GLU A 437 19.63 16.37 14.04
CA GLU A 437 18.92 15.23 14.62
C GLU A 437 19.87 14.05 14.84
N ASP A 438 19.68 13.31 15.94
CA ASP A 438 20.51 12.15 16.28
C ASP A 438 20.38 11.05 15.21
N SER A 439 21.50 10.67 14.59
CA SER A 439 21.50 9.55 13.64
C SER A 439 21.51 8.23 14.42
N LEU A 440 20.60 7.31 14.08
CA LEU A 440 20.19 6.20 14.95
C LEU A 440 20.08 4.89 14.18
N LEU A 441 20.94 3.92 14.53
CA LEU A 441 21.04 2.62 13.87
C LEU A 441 20.71 1.49 14.85
N GLU A 442 19.72 0.67 14.51
CA GLU A 442 19.26 -0.47 15.31
C GLU A 442 19.65 -1.79 14.62
N THR A 443 20.41 -2.64 15.30
CA THR A 443 20.90 -3.92 14.77
C THR A 443 21.07 -4.95 15.90
N VAL A 444 21.63 -6.13 15.59
CA VAL A 444 21.92 -7.18 16.59
C VAL A 444 23.32 -7.75 16.43
N ILE A 445 23.88 -8.14 17.57
CA ILE A 445 25.10 -8.94 17.67
C ILE A 445 24.68 -10.40 17.90
N GLU A 446 25.20 -11.31 17.08
CA GLU A 446 25.12 -12.75 17.28
C GLU A 446 26.29 -13.25 18.12
N ARG A 447 25.99 -13.91 19.24
CA ARG A 447 26.96 -14.75 19.96
C ARG A 447 26.58 -16.22 19.72
N PRO A 448 27.28 -16.94 18.82
CA PRO A 448 26.86 -18.27 18.37
C PRO A 448 26.64 -19.28 19.49
N SER A 449 25.69 -20.20 19.28
CA SER A 449 25.48 -21.34 20.16
C SER A 449 24.96 -22.55 19.39
N GLY A 450 25.39 -23.75 19.78
CA GLY A 450 24.79 -24.98 19.27
C GLY A 450 23.32 -25.11 19.66
N GLU A 451 22.53 -25.71 18.77
CA GLU A 451 21.07 -25.88 18.90
C GLU A 451 20.68 -26.56 20.22
N ARG A 452 21.31 -27.70 20.52
CA ARG A 452 21.08 -28.47 21.77
C ARG A 452 21.36 -27.64 23.02
N ASP A 453 22.45 -26.88 23.02
CA ASP A 453 22.88 -26.11 24.19
C ASP A 453 21.97 -24.90 24.41
N TYR A 454 21.53 -24.26 23.32
CA TYR A 454 20.65 -23.10 23.37
C TYR A 454 19.22 -23.48 23.76
N THR A 455 18.63 -24.47 23.07
CA THR A 455 17.26 -24.93 23.33
C THR A 455 17.14 -25.69 24.65
N GLY A 456 18.15 -26.48 25.03
CA GLY A 456 18.18 -27.21 26.30
C GLY A 456 18.43 -26.35 27.54
N ALA A 457 18.93 -25.12 27.37
CA ALA A 457 19.09 -24.13 28.45
C ALA A 457 17.91 -23.13 28.54
N ALA A 458 16.99 -23.13 27.59
CA ALA A 458 15.89 -22.17 27.52
C ALA A 458 14.83 -22.42 28.60
N TRP A 459 14.35 -21.35 29.23
CA TRP A 459 13.36 -21.41 30.31
C TRP A 459 11.92 -21.44 29.76
N ALA A 460 10.95 -21.91 30.56
CA ALA A 460 9.54 -21.78 30.20
C ALA A 460 9.08 -20.32 30.39
N SER A 461 8.45 -19.73 29.38
CA SER A 461 7.95 -18.35 29.42
C SER A 461 6.67 -18.20 30.26
N ASP A 462 6.64 -17.23 31.18
CA ASP A 462 5.39 -16.69 31.76
C ASP A 462 5.12 -15.30 31.17
N TYR A 463 4.05 -15.19 30.36
CA TYR A 463 3.68 -13.94 29.69
C TYR A 463 3.34 -12.80 30.68
N GLN A 464 2.73 -13.11 31.83
CA GLN A 464 2.32 -12.13 32.83
C GLN A 464 3.52 -11.65 33.66
N GLU A 465 4.51 -12.52 33.91
CA GLU A 465 5.77 -12.13 34.55
C GLU A 465 6.58 -11.21 33.62
N LEU A 466 6.80 -11.63 32.37
CA LEU A 466 7.55 -10.87 31.36
C LEU A 466 6.91 -9.48 31.14
N LYS A 467 5.59 -9.42 30.90
CA LYS A 467 4.87 -8.15 30.68
C LYS A 467 4.82 -7.25 31.93
N ARG A 468 4.92 -7.79 33.14
CA ARG A 468 4.95 -7.00 34.39
C ARG A 468 6.35 -6.51 34.77
N TYR A 469 7.40 -7.27 34.45
CA TYR A 469 8.77 -6.99 34.88
C TYR A 469 9.78 -7.00 33.71
N PRO A 470 9.66 -6.09 32.72
CA PRO A 470 10.40 -6.19 31.47
C PRO A 470 11.92 -6.25 31.64
N ASN A 471 12.49 -5.50 32.59
CA ASN A 471 13.94 -5.46 32.84
C ASN A 471 14.49 -6.71 33.56
N LEU A 472 13.63 -7.61 34.07
CA LEU A 472 14.04 -8.67 35.02
C LEU A 472 14.88 -9.78 34.39
N HIS A 473 14.56 -10.14 33.15
CA HIS A 473 15.09 -11.29 32.43
C HIS A 473 15.78 -10.90 31.10
N HIS A 474 16.28 -9.66 31.01
CA HIS A 474 17.04 -9.19 29.84
C HIS A 474 18.19 -10.14 29.48
N GLY A 475 18.21 -10.59 28.23
CA GLY A 475 19.21 -11.51 27.68
C GLY A 475 18.97 -12.99 27.99
N VAL A 476 18.00 -13.35 28.83
CA VAL A 476 17.68 -14.75 29.17
C VAL A 476 16.94 -15.42 28.00
N SER A 477 17.31 -16.66 27.67
CA SER A 477 16.64 -17.44 26.62
C SER A 477 15.40 -18.16 27.17
N PHE A 478 14.26 -18.00 26.49
CA PHE A 478 13.02 -18.70 26.81
C PHE A 478 12.51 -19.49 25.60
N LYS A 479 11.76 -20.56 25.89
CA LYS A 479 10.85 -21.19 24.94
C LYS A 479 9.48 -20.52 25.03
N TYR A 480 8.97 -20.10 23.88
CA TYR A 480 7.59 -19.65 23.66
C TYR A 480 6.89 -20.62 22.69
N SER A 481 5.57 -20.73 22.79
CA SER A 481 4.73 -21.53 21.89
C SER A 481 3.45 -20.77 21.57
N GLY A 482 3.16 -20.53 20.30
CA GLY A 482 2.02 -19.68 19.91
C GLY A 482 1.60 -19.84 18.45
N ARG A 483 0.73 -18.95 17.97
CA ARG A 483 0.29 -18.87 16.56
C ARG A 483 0.60 -17.49 15.98
N ILE A 484 1.03 -17.44 14.73
CA ILE A 484 1.40 -16.20 14.04
C ILE A 484 0.13 -15.38 13.71
N LYS A 485 0.10 -14.13 14.14
CA LYS A 485 -0.99 -13.16 13.91
C LYS A 485 -0.67 -12.11 12.84
N ASP A 486 0.60 -11.72 12.72
CA ASP A 486 1.08 -10.79 11.71
C ASP A 486 2.53 -11.11 11.32
N ILE A 487 2.92 -10.75 10.09
CA ILE A 487 4.23 -11.00 9.50
C ILE A 487 4.68 -9.73 8.77
N GLN A 488 5.89 -9.26 9.06
CA GLN A 488 6.52 -8.14 8.35
C GLN A 488 7.99 -8.48 8.04
N SER A 489 8.44 -8.21 6.81
CA SER A 489 9.85 -8.34 6.44
C SER A 489 10.47 -6.98 6.12
N THR A 490 11.68 -6.77 6.61
CA THR A 490 12.49 -5.54 6.42
C THR A 490 13.63 -5.72 5.43
N GLY A 491 13.79 -6.94 4.90
CA GLY A 491 14.93 -7.37 4.09
C GLY A 491 16.10 -7.97 4.88
N THR A 492 16.39 -7.43 6.07
CA THR A 492 17.46 -7.92 6.97
C THR A 492 16.94 -8.86 8.06
N LYS A 493 15.67 -8.69 8.45
CA LYS A 493 14.97 -9.51 9.45
C LYS A 493 13.48 -9.65 9.11
N THR A 494 12.89 -10.71 9.64
CA THR A 494 11.43 -10.90 9.70
C THR A 494 10.95 -10.66 11.13
N THR A 495 9.96 -9.78 11.26
CA THR A 495 9.18 -9.54 12.47
C THR A 495 7.92 -10.41 12.43
N LEU A 496 7.58 -11.02 13.56
CA LEU A 496 6.35 -11.78 13.75
C LEU A 496 5.63 -11.27 15.02
N LEU A 497 4.32 -11.04 14.92
CA LEU A 497 3.47 -10.96 16.11
C LEU A 497 2.88 -12.33 16.37
N VAL A 498 3.08 -12.88 17.58
CA VAL A 498 2.74 -14.26 17.91
C VAL A 498 1.86 -14.32 19.15
N ASP A 499 0.69 -14.93 19.03
CA ASP A 499 -0.24 -15.11 20.13
C ASP A 499 0.04 -16.42 20.88
N MET A 500 0.41 -16.30 22.16
CA MET A 500 0.67 -17.42 23.06
C MET A 500 -0.60 -17.93 23.77
N ALA A 501 -1.75 -17.28 23.62
CA ALA A 501 -2.95 -17.63 24.35
C ALA A 501 -3.44 -19.05 24.06
N THR A 502 -3.85 -19.77 25.11
CA THR A 502 -4.59 -21.03 24.91
C THR A 502 -6.05 -20.75 24.58
N GLN A 503 -6.70 -21.68 23.87
CA GLN A 503 -8.02 -21.47 23.29
C GLN A 503 -9.06 -21.05 24.35
N GLY A 504 -9.63 -19.86 24.17
CA GLY A 504 -10.61 -19.27 25.09
C GLY A 504 -10.03 -18.31 26.15
N GLN A 505 -8.71 -18.07 26.16
CA GLN A 505 -8.09 -16.97 26.89
C GLN A 505 -8.06 -15.68 26.04
N ALA A 506 -7.84 -14.54 26.69
CA ALA A 506 -7.50 -13.30 25.99
C ALA A 506 -6.09 -13.40 25.37
N GLU A 507 -5.88 -12.72 24.23
CA GLU A 507 -4.66 -12.78 23.44
C GLU A 507 -3.40 -12.39 24.22
N GLN A 508 -2.30 -13.09 23.97
CA GLN A 508 -1.00 -12.91 24.62
C GLN A 508 0.07 -12.72 23.55
N ILE A 509 0.05 -11.54 22.93
CA ILE A 509 0.92 -11.18 21.81
C ILE A 509 2.35 -10.91 22.30
N ILE A 510 3.33 -11.59 21.71
CA ILE A 510 4.75 -11.25 21.81
C ILE A 510 5.26 -10.69 20.47
N HIS A 511 6.21 -9.77 20.55
CA HIS A 511 6.89 -9.20 19.39
C HIS A 511 8.21 -9.94 19.17
N VAL A 512 8.35 -10.63 18.04
CA VAL A 512 9.48 -11.52 17.74
C VAL A 512 10.24 -11.01 16.53
N GLU A 513 11.57 -10.90 16.62
CA GLU A 513 12.43 -10.59 15.46
C GLU A 513 13.41 -11.75 15.17
N TYR A 514 13.62 -12.05 13.88
CA TYR A 514 14.38 -13.21 13.40
C TYR A 514 15.20 -12.87 12.14
N TRP A 515 16.52 -13.11 12.18
CA TRP A 515 17.48 -12.76 11.11
C TRP A 515 17.88 -13.94 10.20
N LYS A 516 17.43 -15.16 10.51
CA LYS A 516 17.72 -16.35 9.70
C LYS A 516 16.59 -16.58 8.69
N THR A 517 16.88 -17.19 7.55
CA THR A 517 15.88 -17.47 6.51
C THR A 517 14.73 -18.33 7.04
N GLY A 518 13.49 -17.94 6.75
CA GLY A 518 12.29 -18.70 7.07
C GLY A 518 11.06 -18.16 6.33
N SER A 519 10.19 -19.05 5.86
CA SER A 519 8.93 -18.70 5.19
C SER A 519 7.75 -18.99 6.12
N PHE A 520 7.09 -17.96 6.65
CA PHE A 520 6.06 -18.09 7.70
C PHE A 520 4.65 -17.88 7.13
N VAL A 521 3.64 -18.50 7.75
CA VAL A 521 2.23 -18.39 7.34
C VAL A 521 1.37 -17.88 8.49
N LEU A 522 0.32 -17.10 8.20
CA LEU A 522 -0.65 -16.69 9.23
C LEU A 522 -1.37 -17.89 9.85
N ASP A 523 -1.73 -17.78 11.13
CA ASP A 523 -2.24 -18.84 12.02
C ASP A 523 -1.28 -20.03 12.23
N GLU A 524 -0.13 -20.13 11.53
CA GLU A 524 0.86 -21.18 11.73
C GLU A 524 1.27 -21.28 13.21
N ARG A 525 1.19 -22.48 13.78
CA ARG A 525 1.65 -22.72 15.15
C ARG A 525 3.17 -22.90 15.11
N ILE A 526 3.88 -22.15 15.95
CA ILE A 526 5.34 -22.21 16.04
C ILE A 526 5.83 -22.32 17.49
N ASP A 527 6.97 -22.99 17.64
CA ASP A 527 7.77 -23.06 18.87
C ASP A 527 9.03 -22.22 18.68
N ILE A 528 9.22 -21.20 19.52
CA ILE A 528 10.26 -20.18 19.40
C ILE A 528 11.23 -20.31 20.56
N PHE A 529 12.53 -20.27 20.29
CA PHE A 529 13.58 -20.18 21.30
C PHE A 529 14.35 -18.89 21.08
N GLY A 530 14.27 -17.95 22.02
CA GLY A 530 14.76 -16.58 21.82
C GLY A 530 15.14 -15.86 23.11
N ASN A 531 16.04 -14.89 23.00
CA ASN A 531 16.45 -14.04 24.11
C ASN A 531 15.37 -12.98 24.37
N TYR A 532 14.98 -12.82 25.63
CA TYR A 532 14.04 -11.79 26.05
C TYR A 532 14.74 -10.43 26.26
N TRP A 533 14.15 -9.35 25.76
CA TRP A 533 14.75 -8.01 25.79
C TRP A 533 13.75 -6.90 26.13
N GLY A 534 12.81 -7.18 27.03
CA GLY A 534 11.91 -6.17 27.60
C GLY A 534 10.59 -6.05 26.84
N SER A 535 10.15 -4.82 26.56
CA SER A 535 8.88 -4.56 25.86
C SER A 535 9.05 -3.72 24.61
N LYS A 536 8.30 -4.08 23.57
CA LYS A 536 8.15 -3.32 22.33
C LYS A 536 6.66 -3.30 21.99
N ASP A 537 6.12 -2.10 21.75
CA ASP A 537 4.70 -1.87 21.48
C ASP A 537 3.78 -2.51 22.54
N ASP A 538 4.09 -2.23 23.82
CA ASP A 538 3.50 -2.82 25.04
C ASP A 538 3.54 -4.36 25.15
N ASN A 539 4.20 -5.07 24.23
CA ASN A 539 4.28 -6.53 24.19
C ASN A 539 5.69 -7.05 24.53
N PRO A 540 5.82 -8.26 25.11
CA PRO A 540 7.14 -8.84 25.41
C PRO A 540 7.98 -8.98 24.13
N TYR A 541 9.19 -8.41 24.16
CA TYR A 541 10.10 -8.35 23.02
C TYR A 541 11.12 -9.51 23.04
N VAL A 542 11.21 -10.23 21.93
CA VAL A 542 11.99 -11.47 21.80
C VAL A 542 12.86 -11.43 20.54
N LEU A 543 14.16 -11.67 20.69
CA LEU A 543 15.05 -11.95 19.58
C LEU A 543 15.17 -13.47 19.41
N ALA A 544 14.49 -14.02 18.40
CA ALA A 544 14.45 -15.46 18.18
C ALA A 544 15.76 -15.96 17.57
N TYR A 545 16.31 -17.05 18.13
CA TYR A 545 17.53 -17.69 17.63
C TYR A 545 17.25 -19.01 16.90
N TYR A 546 16.19 -19.71 17.28
CA TYR A 546 15.62 -20.87 16.56
C TYR A 546 14.09 -20.81 16.59
N ILE A 547 13.45 -21.23 15.50
CA ILE A 547 11.99 -21.35 15.37
C ILE A 547 11.66 -22.70 14.70
N TYR A 548 10.71 -23.44 15.29
CA TYR A 548 10.21 -24.74 14.83
C TYR A 548 8.70 -24.68 14.56
N ARG A 549 8.17 -25.70 13.89
CA ARG A 549 6.79 -25.86 13.42
C ARG A 549 6.27 -27.24 13.82
#